data_AF-B7L2V2-F1
#
_entry.id   AF-B7L2V2-F1
#
_cell.length_a   1.000
_cell.length_b   1.000
_cell.length_c   1.000
_cell.angle_alpha   90.00
_cell.angle_beta   90.00
_cell.angle_gamma   90.00
#
_symmetry.space_group_name_H-M   'P 1'
#
loop_
_entity.id
_entity.type
_entity.pdbx_description
1 polymer ?
#
loop_
_entity_poly.entity_id
_entity_poly.type
_entity_poly.pdbx_seq_one_letter_code
_entity_poly.pdbx_strand_id
1 'polypeptide(L)'
;METSRRPEPAKVGSGQPAASPRMARPRSPLGLWQTLRPRAIGKHRRAPIRLALRQAGREIGPGWSGAMAEDGAPDVAVNLAVALLHDESVATRRGDLTMSLLALHALDGHAPAATVLAHGLAMLSHSHRRAARLFQFSDVWSDLASRPTCGP
;
A
#
# COMPACT_ATOMS: atom_id res chain seq x y z
N MET A 1 2.11 -21.56 -70.47
CA MET A 1 2.24 -20.36 -69.63
C MET A 1 1.47 -20.62 -68.34
N GLU A 2 2.23 -20.95 -67.31
CA GLU A 2 1.80 -21.12 -65.92
C GLU A 2 1.27 -19.81 -65.32
N THR A 3 0.26 -19.91 -64.47
CA THR A 3 0.22 -19.28 -63.13
C THR A 3 -0.84 -20.05 -62.32
N SER A 4 -0.41 -21.01 -61.49
CA SER A 4 -0.09 -20.84 -60.05
C SER A 4 -1.28 -20.41 -59.20
N ARG A 5 -1.81 -21.31 -58.35
CA ARG A 5 -1.53 -21.43 -56.89
C ARG A 5 -2.07 -20.19 -56.13
N ARG A 6 -2.79 -20.26 -55.00
CA ARG A 6 -2.92 -21.22 -53.89
C ARG A 6 -4.01 -20.64 -52.92
N PRO A 7 -4.38 -21.32 -51.82
CA PRO A 7 -5.54 -21.05 -50.98
C PRO A 7 -5.31 -19.98 -49.91
N GLU A 8 -6.41 -19.38 -49.44
CA GLU A 8 -6.45 -18.54 -48.24
C GLU A 8 -6.16 -19.36 -46.96
N PRO A 9 -5.27 -18.87 -46.07
CA PRO A 9 -4.95 -19.52 -44.82
C PRO A 9 -5.87 -19.09 -43.66
N ALA A 10 -6.27 -20.11 -42.90
CA ALA A 10 -6.51 -20.18 -41.46
C ALA A 10 -6.75 -18.87 -40.67
N LYS A 11 -7.92 -18.82 -40.01
CA LYS A 11 -8.18 -18.04 -38.79
C LYS A 11 -7.08 -18.30 -37.76
N VAL A 12 -6.14 -17.38 -37.65
CA VAL A 12 -5.23 -17.31 -36.50
C VAL A 12 -6.07 -16.85 -35.31
N GLY A 13 -6.33 -17.78 -34.40
CA GLY A 13 -6.83 -17.47 -33.08
C GLY A 13 -5.83 -16.55 -32.39
N SER A 14 -6.17 -15.27 -32.33
CA SER A 14 -5.49 -14.31 -31.47
C SER A 14 -5.76 -14.70 -30.02
N GLY A 15 -4.92 -15.60 -29.51
CA GLY A 15 -4.77 -15.84 -28.09
C GLY A 15 -4.45 -14.51 -27.44
N GLN A 16 -5.47 -13.93 -26.82
CA GLN A 16 -5.37 -12.70 -26.05
C GLN A 16 -4.39 -12.99 -24.90
N PRO A 17 -3.21 -12.35 -24.85
CA PRO A 17 -2.30 -12.57 -23.74
C PRO A 17 -3.03 -12.09 -22.49
N ALA A 18 -3.18 -13.00 -21.53
CA ALA A 18 -3.71 -12.71 -20.22
C ALA A 18 -3.03 -11.44 -19.71
N ALA A 19 -3.80 -10.35 -19.65
CA ALA A 19 -3.31 -9.09 -19.14
C ALA A 19 -2.93 -9.32 -17.68
N SER A 20 -1.62 -9.48 -17.43
CA SER A 20 -1.04 -9.37 -16.10
C SER A 20 -1.69 -8.18 -15.43
N PRO A 21 -2.21 -8.32 -14.20
CA PRO A 21 -2.92 -7.23 -13.53
C PRO A 21 -1.96 -6.04 -13.48
N ARG A 22 -2.21 -5.04 -14.33
CA ARG A 22 -1.52 -3.76 -14.29
C ARG A 22 -1.85 -3.18 -12.93
N MET A 23 -1.00 -3.44 -11.94
CA MET A 23 -1.03 -2.76 -10.66
C MET A 23 -1.01 -1.27 -10.99
N ALA A 24 -2.14 -0.62 -10.76
CA ALA A 24 -2.29 0.81 -10.96
C ALA A 24 -1.14 1.48 -10.18
N ARG A 25 -0.32 2.29 -10.87
CA ARG A 25 0.63 3.16 -10.20
C ARG A 25 -0.17 3.99 -9.19
N PRO A 26 0.18 3.96 -7.88
CA PRO A 26 -0.50 4.81 -6.92
C PRO A 26 -0.32 6.26 -7.37
N ARG A 27 -1.43 6.98 -7.59
CA ARG A 27 -1.45 8.36 -8.10
C ARG A 27 -0.86 9.38 -7.11
N SER A 28 -0.57 8.95 -5.88
CA SER A 28 0.18 9.68 -4.87
C SER A 28 0.77 8.68 -3.86
N PRO A 29 2.02 8.87 -3.38
CA PRO A 29 2.59 8.03 -2.32
C PRO A 29 1.78 8.09 -1.01
N LEU A 30 0.97 9.14 -0.82
CA LEU A 30 0.09 9.33 0.33
C LEU A 30 -1.16 8.42 0.31
N GLY A 31 -1.58 7.96 -0.86
CA GLY A 31 -2.73 7.05 -1.01
C GLY A 31 -2.35 5.57 -1.04
N LEU A 32 -1.11 5.23 -0.66
CA LEU A 32 -0.57 3.88 -0.77
C LEU A 32 -1.45 2.87 -0.04
N TRP A 33 -1.75 3.13 1.23
CA TRP A 33 -2.54 2.26 2.11
C TRP A 33 -3.93 1.91 1.54
N GLN A 34 -4.51 2.79 0.72
CA GLN A 34 -5.84 2.60 0.10
C GLN A 34 -5.85 1.59 -1.06
N THR A 35 -4.67 1.23 -1.58
CA THR A 35 -4.55 0.46 -2.82
C THR A 35 -3.72 -0.81 -2.68
N LEU A 36 -3.13 -1.06 -1.51
CA LEU A 36 -2.08 -2.05 -1.37
C LEU A 36 -2.54 -3.36 -0.72
N ARG A 37 -2.31 -4.45 -1.46
CA ARG A 37 -2.16 -5.78 -0.88
C ARG A 37 -0.69 -5.95 -0.47
N PRO A 38 -0.37 -6.31 0.80
CA PRO A 38 1.00 -6.42 1.28
C PRO A 38 1.89 -7.32 0.40
N ARG A 39 1.33 -8.43 -0.08
CA ARG A 39 2.03 -9.42 -0.94
C ARG A 39 2.46 -8.87 -2.31
N ALA A 40 1.93 -7.73 -2.73
CA ALA A 40 2.23 -7.14 -4.03
C ALA A 40 3.47 -6.21 -4.01
N ILE A 41 3.98 -5.85 -2.82
CA ILE A 41 5.16 -5.00 -2.66
C ILE A 41 6.38 -5.85 -2.31
N GLY A 42 7.16 -6.18 -3.33
CA GLY A 42 8.50 -6.74 -3.13
C GLY A 42 9.42 -5.78 -2.39
N LYS A 43 10.41 -6.32 -1.65
CA LYS A 43 11.39 -5.54 -0.87
C LYS A 43 12.05 -4.40 -1.67
N HIS A 44 12.30 -4.62 -2.97
CA HIS A 44 12.89 -3.63 -3.88
C HIS A 44 12.06 -2.34 -4.07
N ARG A 45 10.75 -2.38 -3.84
CA ARG A 45 9.88 -1.18 -3.96
C ARG A 45 9.78 -0.37 -2.68
N ARG A 46 10.18 -0.93 -1.54
CA ARG A 46 10.04 -0.31 -0.22
C ARG A 46 10.96 0.90 -0.05
N ALA A 47 12.20 0.83 -0.54
CA ALA A 47 13.14 1.95 -0.46
C ALA A 47 12.67 3.19 -1.26
N PRO A 48 12.22 3.07 -2.53
CA PRO A 48 11.59 4.20 -3.24
C PRO A 48 10.36 4.77 -2.54
N ILE A 49 9.51 3.91 -1.95
CA ILE A 49 8.35 4.35 -1.17
C ILE A 49 8.80 5.15 0.06
N ARG A 50 9.80 4.66 0.80
CA ARG A 50 10.34 5.33 1.99
C ARG A 50 10.88 6.72 1.63
N LEU A 51 11.60 6.83 0.51
CA LEU A 51 12.12 8.11 0.04
C LEU A 51 10.99 9.09 -0.33
N ALA A 52 9.96 8.62 -1.02
CA ALA A 52 8.81 9.44 -1.37
C ALA A 52 8.03 9.92 -0.13
N LEU A 53 7.86 9.06 0.87
CA LEU A 53 7.22 9.44 2.14
C LEU A 53 8.05 10.49 2.88
N ARG A 54 9.38 10.32 2.97
CA ARG A 54 10.30 11.32 3.53
C ARG A 54 10.11 12.69 2.92
N GLN A 55 10.04 12.74 1.59
CA GLN A 55 9.83 13.99 0.86
C GLN A 55 8.47 14.60 1.21
N ALA A 56 7.41 13.79 1.21
CA ALA A 56 6.06 14.26 1.54
C ALA A 56 5.94 14.83 2.98
N GLY A 57 6.62 14.25 3.97
CA GLY A 57 6.55 14.82 5.33
C GLY A 57 7.40 16.07 5.53
N ARG A 58 8.48 16.25 4.74
CA ARG A 58 9.17 17.56 4.71
C ARG A 58 8.22 18.67 4.27
N GLU A 59 7.32 18.38 3.33
CA GLU A 59 6.30 19.33 2.86
C GLU A 59 5.18 19.56 3.88
N ILE A 60 4.88 18.58 4.74
CA ILE A 60 3.83 18.68 5.78
C ILE A 60 4.33 19.42 7.03
N GLY A 61 5.62 19.35 7.35
CA GLY A 61 6.26 20.18 8.37
C GLY A 61 7.34 19.48 9.22
N PRO A 62 8.07 20.23 10.05
CA PRO A 62 9.28 19.76 10.74
C PRO A 62 9.04 18.66 11.79
N GLY A 63 7.82 18.47 12.28
CA GLY A 63 7.48 17.44 13.27
C GLY A 63 7.59 15.99 12.78
N TRP A 64 7.78 15.77 11.48
CA TRP A 64 7.81 14.43 10.86
C TRP A 64 9.21 13.83 10.71
N SER A 65 10.23 14.58 11.12
CA SER A 65 11.64 14.22 10.99
C SER A 65 11.99 12.90 11.69
N GLY A 66 11.49 12.71 12.92
CA GLY A 66 11.78 11.51 13.74
C GLY A 66 11.09 10.24 13.25
N ALA A 67 9.84 10.35 12.77
CA ALA A 67 9.09 9.23 12.19
C ALA A 67 9.69 8.73 10.86
N MET A 68 10.59 9.50 10.25
CA MET A 68 11.05 9.27 8.88
C MET A 68 12.56 9.11 8.74
N ALA A 69 13.31 9.04 9.84
CA ALA A 69 14.72 8.66 9.84
C ALA A 69 14.94 7.26 9.23
N GLU A 70 16.17 6.87 8.88
CA GLU A 70 16.46 5.50 8.40
C GLU A 70 16.13 4.43 9.42
N ASP A 71 16.34 4.76 10.69
CA ASP A 71 15.91 3.99 11.84
C ASP A 71 14.57 4.52 12.39
N GLY A 72 13.77 5.16 11.54
CA GLY A 72 12.51 5.82 11.91
C GLY A 72 11.72 4.90 12.81
N ALA A 73 11.62 5.28 14.09
CA ALA A 73 11.16 4.37 15.12
C ALA A 73 9.70 4.03 14.78
N PRO A 74 9.39 2.76 14.47
CA PRO A 74 8.04 2.38 14.08
C PRO A 74 7.00 2.74 15.16
N ASP A 75 7.44 2.85 16.42
CA ASP A 75 6.67 3.35 17.56
C ASP A 75 6.21 4.80 17.40
N VAL A 76 7.02 5.67 16.78
CA VAL A 76 6.61 7.06 16.50
C VAL A 76 5.49 7.09 15.47
N ALA A 77 5.58 6.27 14.42
CA ALA A 77 4.51 6.15 13.43
C ALA A 77 3.22 5.60 14.05
N VAL A 78 3.34 4.62 14.96
CA VAL A 78 2.21 4.08 15.74
C VAL A 78 1.59 5.15 16.63
N ASN A 79 2.38 5.89 17.40
CA ASN A 79 1.86 6.93 18.29
C ASN A 79 1.16 8.05 17.52
N LEU A 80 1.73 8.49 16.39
CA LEU A 80 1.08 9.46 15.50
C LEU A 80 -0.25 8.93 14.95
N ALA A 81 -0.32 7.65 14.62
CA ALA A 81 -1.54 7.03 14.12
C ALA A 81 -2.62 6.92 15.19
N VAL A 82 -2.28 6.51 16.40
CA VAL A 82 -3.22 6.43 17.52
C VAL A 82 -3.82 7.80 17.81
N ALA A 83 -3.00 8.86 17.86
CA ALA A 83 -3.49 10.23 18.04
C ALA A 83 -4.43 10.65 16.89
N LEU A 84 -4.06 10.38 15.64
CA LEU A 84 -4.89 10.72 14.47
C LEU A 84 -6.22 9.95 14.40
N LEU A 85 -6.22 8.69 14.87
CA LEU A 85 -7.43 7.86 14.94
C LEU A 85 -8.37 8.34 16.04
N HIS A 86 -7.81 8.77 17.18
CA HIS A 86 -8.59 9.34 18.28
C HIS A 86 -9.26 10.67 17.89
N ASP A 87 -8.56 11.51 17.12
CA ASP A 87 -9.06 12.82 16.70
C ASP A 87 -9.92 12.77 15.41
N GLU A 88 -10.26 11.57 14.90
CA GLU A 88 -10.98 11.31 13.64
C GLU A 88 -10.40 12.02 12.39
N SER A 89 -9.18 12.52 12.47
CA SER A 89 -8.55 13.38 11.46
C SER A 89 -7.83 12.60 10.34
N VAL A 90 -8.29 11.38 10.08
CA VAL A 90 -7.63 10.43 9.18
C VAL A 90 -7.74 10.84 7.70
N ALA A 91 -8.76 11.62 7.33
CA ALA A 91 -8.96 12.13 5.97
C ALA A 91 -8.08 13.35 5.61
N THR A 92 -6.98 13.57 6.33
CA THR A 92 -6.03 14.66 6.09
C THR A 92 -4.77 14.16 5.40
N ARG A 93 -3.98 15.05 4.78
CA ARG A 93 -2.64 14.70 4.25
C ARG A 93 -1.74 14.06 5.33
N ARG A 94 -1.92 14.45 6.60
CA ARG A 94 -1.23 13.85 7.76
C ARG A 94 -1.68 12.42 8.01
N GLY A 95 -2.99 12.18 8.01
CA GLY A 95 -3.58 10.83 8.10
C GLY A 95 -3.05 9.91 6.99
N ASP A 96 -3.07 10.38 5.75
CA ASP A 96 -2.56 9.62 4.61
C ASP A 96 -1.05 9.29 4.72
N LEU A 97 -0.24 10.25 5.17
CA LEU A 97 1.19 10.03 5.41
C LEU A 97 1.42 8.99 6.52
N THR A 98 0.71 9.12 7.65
CA THR A 98 0.82 8.20 8.79
C THR A 98 0.41 6.79 8.41
N MET A 99 -0.73 6.62 7.73
CA MET A 99 -1.21 5.30 7.30
C MET A 99 -0.26 4.66 6.29
N SER A 100 0.38 5.46 5.44
CA SER A 100 1.41 4.99 4.50
C SER A 100 2.71 4.59 5.20
N LEU A 101 3.12 5.29 6.27
CA LEU A 101 4.27 4.92 7.10
C LEU A 101 4.00 3.61 7.86
N LEU A 102 2.82 3.47 8.47
CA LEU A 102 2.42 2.22 9.11
C LEU A 102 2.47 1.04 8.15
N ALA A 103 1.94 1.22 6.93
CA ALA A 103 1.99 0.18 5.90
C ALA A 103 3.42 -0.24 5.55
N LEU A 104 4.34 0.72 5.47
CA LEU A 104 5.75 0.45 5.21
C LEU A 104 6.40 -0.34 6.36
N HIS A 105 6.21 0.08 7.61
CA HIS A 105 6.76 -0.62 8.78
C HIS A 105 6.15 -2.02 8.97
N ALA A 106 4.84 -2.16 8.72
CA ALA A 106 4.15 -3.44 8.72
C ALA A 106 4.73 -4.40 7.66
N LEU A 107 5.05 -3.90 6.46
CA LEU A 107 5.73 -4.70 5.43
C LEU A 107 7.12 -5.15 5.86
N ASP A 108 7.83 -4.35 6.65
CA ASP A 108 9.13 -4.67 7.22
C ASP A 108 9.04 -5.61 8.45
N GLY A 109 7.83 -6.03 8.83
CA GLY A 109 7.59 -7.02 9.88
C GLY A 109 7.19 -6.44 11.23
N HIS A 110 6.94 -5.13 11.32
CA HIS A 110 6.52 -4.50 12.57
C HIS A 110 5.04 -4.79 12.87
N ALA A 111 4.77 -5.82 13.67
CA ALA A 111 3.40 -6.27 13.98
C ALA A 111 2.50 -5.17 14.57
N PRO A 112 2.95 -4.32 15.52
CA PRO A 112 2.12 -3.22 16.03
C PRO A 112 1.67 -2.24 14.93
N ALA A 113 2.53 -2.00 13.93
CA ALA A 113 2.18 -1.11 12.83
C ALA A 113 1.10 -1.74 11.92
N ALA A 114 1.16 -3.06 11.71
CA ALA A 114 0.15 -3.81 10.97
C ALA A 114 -1.20 -3.80 11.70
N THR A 115 -1.20 -3.98 13.03
CA THR A 115 -2.42 -3.93 13.87
C THR A 115 -3.09 -2.56 13.81
N VAL A 116 -2.33 -1.48 14.03
CA VAL A 116 -2.90 -0.12 14.02
C VAL A 116 -3.40 0.25 12.62
N LEU A 117 -2.68 -0.17 11.57
CA LEU A 117 -3.14 0.03 10.20
C LEU A 117 -4.46 -0.71 9.91
N ALA A 118 -4.58 -1.96 10.35
CA ALA A 118 -5.81 -2.73 10.22
C ALA A 118 -6.97 -2.04 10.94
N HIS A 119 -6.76 -1.63 12.19
CA HIS A 119 -7.76 -0.91 12.96
C HIS A 119 -8.20 0.39 12.29
N GLY A 120 -7.26 1.20 11.80
CA GLY A 120 -7.57 2.44 11.09
C GLY A 120 -8.34 2.21 9.79
N LEU A 121 -8.02 1.14 9.06
CA LEU A 121 -8.78 0.72 7.87
C LEU A 121 -10.21 0.30 8.21
N ALA A 122 -10.39 -0.47 9.29
CA ALA A 122 -11.70 -0.87 9.77
C ALA A 122 -12.55 0.34 10.18
N MET A 123 -11.99 1.27 10.95
CA MET A 123 -12.69 2.52 11.32
C MET A 123 -13.13 3.30 10.09
N LEU A 124 -12.20 3.58 9.16
CA LEU A 124 -12.50 4.30 7.92
C LEU A 124 -13.54 3.60 7.04
N SER A 125 -13.63 2.27 7.11
CA SER A 125 -14.62 1.54 6.31
C SER A 125 -16.07 1.93 6.66
N HIS A 126 -16.34 2.38 7.89
CA HIS A 126 -17.68 2.75 8.33
C HIS A 126 -18.19 4.05 7.67
N SER A 127 -17.30 4.95 7.27
CA SER A 127 -17.65 6.29 6.75
C SER A 127 -17.31 6.50 5.26
N HIS A 128 -16.62 5.54 4.63
CA HIS A 128 -16.08 5.73 3.28
C HIS A 128 -16.94 5.06 2.20
N ARG A 129 -17.08 5.71 1.03
CA ARG A 129 -17.74 5.14 -0.18
C ARG A 129 -17.13 3.83 -0.70
N ARG A 130 -15.98 3.42 -0.15
CA ARG A 130 -15.25 2.18 -0.50
C ARG A 130 -15.18 1.22 0.68
N ALA A 131 -16.13 1.30 1.61
CA ALA A 131 -16.24 0.52 2.84
C ALA A 131 -15.75 -0.93 2.71
N ALA A 132 -16.40 -1.71 1.83
CA ALA A 132 -16.09 -3.12 1.65
C ALA A 132 -14.62 -3.40 1.28
N ARG A 133 -14.00 -2.53 0.47
CA ARG A 133 -12.59 -2.70 0.08
C ARG A 133 -11.64 -2.35 1.24
N LEU A 134 -11.94 -1.31 2.00
CA LEU A 134 -11.13 -0.93 3.17
C LEU A 134 -11.21 -1.99 4.26
N PHE A 135 -12.40 -2.54 4.50
CA PHE A 135 -12.61 -3.64 5.42
C PHE A 135 -11.84 -4.91 5.01
N GLN A 136 -11.91 -5.29 3.73
CA GLN A 136 -11.09 -6.39 3.20
C GLN A 136 -9.59 -6.17 3.39
N PHE A 137 -9.10 -4.92 3.26
CA PHE A 137 -7.70 -4.64 3.55
C PHE A 137 -7.38 -4.72 5.03
N SER A 138 -8.29 -4.29 5.93
CA SER A 138 -8.13 -4.48 7.37
C SER A 138 -7.85 -5.95 7.72
N ASP A 139 -8.63 -6.87 7.17
CA ASP A 139 -8.44 -8.32 7.41
C ASP A 139 -7.06 -8.80 6.95
N VAL A 140 -6.63 -8.34 5.77
CA VAL A 140 -5.32 -8.71 5.20
C VAL A 140 -4.17 -8.21 6.07
N TRP A 141 -4.27 -7.00 6.63
CA TRP A 141 -3.25 -6.46 7.53
C TRP A 141 -3.31 -7.09 8.93
N SER A 142 -4.49 -7.48 9.40
CA SER A 142 -4.66 -8.23 10.66
C SER A 142 -4.05 -9.63 10.58
N ASP A 143 -4.24 -10.34 9.46
CA ASP A 143 -3.56 -11.61 9.20
C ASP A 143 -2.04 -11.43 9.16
N LEU A 144 -1.55 -10.33 8.56
CA LEU A 144 -0.12 -10.03 8.55
C LEU A 144 0.42 -9.78 9.97
N ALA A 145 -0.32 -9.05 10.81
CA ALA A 145 0.06 -8.76 12.19
C ALA A 145 0.16 -10.03 13.06
N SER A 146 -0.66 -11.03 12.75
CA SER A 146 -0.76 -12.28 13.50
C SER A 146 0.31 -13.32 13.11
N ARG A 147 1.08 -13.05 12.04
CA ARG A 147 2.13 -13.98 11.61
C ARG A 147 3.31 -13.90 12.59
N PRO A 148 3.85 -15.03 13.04
CA PRO A 148 5.09 -15.02 13.78
C PRO A 148 6.15 -14.37 12.90
N THR A 149 6.83 -13.35 13.44
CA THR A 149 8.03 -12.80 12.80
C THR A 149 9.03 -13.95 12.71
N CYS A 150 9.20 -14.56 11.55
CA CYS A 150 10.37 -15.40 11.32
C CYS A 150 11.57 -14.49 11.54
N GLY A 151 12.25 -14.68 12.67
CA GLY A 151 13.48 -13.98 12.99
C GLY A 151 14.52 -14.20 11.91
N PRO A 152 15.50 -13.29 11.78
CA PRO A 152 16.62 -13.45 10.86
C PRO A 152 17.37 -14.77 11.10
#